data_AF-A0AAN8SUD3-F1
#
_entry.id   AF-A0AAN8SUD3-F1
#
_cell.length_a   1.000
_cell.length_b   1.000
_cell.length_c   1.000
_cell.angle_alpha   90.00
_cell.angle_beta   90.00
_cell.angle_gamma   90.00
#
_symmetry.space_group_name_H-M   'P 1'
#
loop_
_entity.id
_entity.type
_entity.pdbx_description
1 polymer ?
#
loop_
_entity_poly.entity_id
_entity_poly.type
_entity_poly.pdbx_seq_one_letter_code
_entity_poly.pdbx_strand_id
1 'polypeptide(L)'
;MKHSRARNVIERTFGLLKGRWGTLRSPSWYSVKIHNRIISACCLIHNFIRREMEVDPLEIDVEEQVEYQHNNIDVVESSQEWTTWRNELAQSMWNANLNN
;
A
#
# COMPACT_ATOMS: atom_id res chain seq x y z
N MET A 1 11.46 -11.38 0.28
CA MET A 1 10.23 -11.72 -0.47
C MET A 1 8.98 -11.97 0.39
N LYS A 2 9.00 -12.74 1.49
CA LYS A 2 7.77 -12.99 2.30
C LYS A 2 7.13 -11.72 2.89
N HIS A 3 7.95 -10.77 3.37
CA HIS A 3 7.46 -9.51 3.92
C HIS A 3 6.77 -8.61 2.87
N SER A 4 7.30 -8.57 1.64
CA SER A 4 6.75 -7.76 0.56
C SER A 4 5.36 -8.24 0.11
N ARG A 5 5.13 -9.56 0.08
CA ARG A 5 3.80 -10.12 -0.28
C ARG A 5 2.73 -9.79 0.77
N ALA A 6 3.05 -9.95 2.05
CA ALA A 6 2.10 -9.63 3.12
C ALA A 6 1.74 -8.13 3.12
N ARG A 7 2.75 -7.27 2.93
CA ARG A 7 2.53 -5.83 2.79
C ARG A 7 1.64 -5.50 1.60
N ASN A 8 1.88 -6.11 0.44
CA ASN A 8 1.09 -5.88 -0.77
C ASN A 8 -0.39 -6.25 -0.54
N VAL A 9 -0.68 -7.40 0.09
CA VAL A 9 -2.05 -7.80 0.42
C VAL A 9 -2.75 -6.78 1.33
N ILE A 10 -2.05 -6.28 2.34
CA ILE A 10 -2.58 -5.26 3.26
C ILE A 10 -2.84 -3.94 2.52
N GLU A 11 -1.90 -3.47 1.72
CA GLU A 11 -2.01 -2.23 0.95
C GLU A 11 -3.16 -2.30 -0.07
N ARG A 12 -3.27 -3.41 -0.80
CA ARG A 12 -4.37 -3.66 -1.74
C ARG A 12 -5.73 -3.67 -1.01
N THR A 13 -5.82 -4.31 0.15
CA THR A 13 -7.05 -4.32 0.96
C THR A 13 -7.47 -2.91 1.37
N PHE A 14 -6.51 -2.07 1.81
CA PHE A 14 -6.80 -0.67 2.13
C PHE A 14 -7.15 0.17 0.90
N GLY A 15 -6.54 -0.13 -0.26
CA GLY A 15 -6.89 0.47 -1.54
C GLY A 15 -8.35 0.25 -1.90
N LEU A 16 -8.84 -0.99 -1.80
CA LEU A 16 -10.25 -1.33 -2.08
C LEU A 16 -11.21 -0.62 -1.13
N LEU A 17 -10.92 -0.63 0.18
CA LEU A 17 -11.72 0.07 1.18
C LEU A 17 -11.79 1.58 0.91
N LYS A 18 -10.67 2.23 0.54
CA LYS A 18 -10.65 3.66 0.20
C LYS A 18 -11.30 3.96 -1.15
N GLY A 19 -11.22 3.05 -2.11
CA GLY A 19 -11.89 3.13 -3.40
C GLY A 19 -13.41 3.14 -3.22
N ARG A 20 -13.95 2.30 -2.34
CA ARG A 20 -15.39 2.27 -2.07
C ARG A 20 -15.87 3.40 -1.16
N TRP A 21 -15.15 3.68 -0.06
CA TRP A 21 -15.60 4.59 0.99
C TRP A 21 -14.86 5.93 0.94
N GLY A 22 -15.48 6.94 0.31
CA GLY A 22 -14.90 8.28 0.15
C GLY A 22 -14.44 8.95 1.46
N THR A 23 -15.12 8.64 2.57
CA THR A 23 -14.73 9.14 3.92
C THR A 23 -13.31 8.73 4.33
N LEU A 24 -12.77 7.64 3.78
CA LEU A 24 -11.41 7.17 4.07
C LEU A 24 -10.34 7.78 3.14
N ARG A 25 -10.72 8.53 2.10
CA ARG A 25 -9.77 9.14 1.15
C ARG A 25 -9.20 10.46 1.64
N SER A 26 -10.01 11.27 2.32
CA SER A 26 -9.61 12.61 2.75
C SER A 26 -9.31 12.64 4.24
N PRO A 27 -8.31 13.42 4.68
CA PRO A 27 -8.07 13.65 6.09
C PRO A 27 -9.31 14.30 6.71
N SER A 28 -9.76 13.71 7.81
CA SER A 28 -10.92 14.19 8.56
C SER A 28 -10.48 14.77 9.90
N TRP A 29 -11.20 15.78 10.40
CA TRP A 29 -10.98 16.38 11.72
C TRP A 29 -11.58 15.56 12.87
N TYR A 30 -11.93 14.30 12.63
CA TYR A 30 -12.48 13.41 13.65
C TYR A 30 -11.43 13.01 14.69
N SER A 31 -11.84 12.88 15.94
CA SER A 31 -11.00 12.26 16.96
C SER A 31 -10.66 10.81 16.58
N VAL A 32 -9.53 10.30 17.06
CA VAL A 32 -9.07 8.91 16.79
C VAL A 32 -10.15 7.89 17.13
N LYS A 33 -10.91 8.09 18.21
CA LYS A 33 -12.00 7.20 18.61
C LYS A 33 -13.11 7.11 17.56
N ILE A 34 -13.48 8.24 16.96
CA ILE A 34 -14.50 8.29 15.91
C ILE A 34 -13.95 7.67 14.63
N HIS A 35 -12.70 7.99 14.28
CA HIS A 35 -12.04 7.44 13.10
C HIS A 35 -11.98 5.90 13.13
N ASN A 36 -11.64 5.33 14.29
CA ASN A 36 -11.66 3.88 14.49
C ASN A 36 -13.05 3.27 14.28
N ARG A 37 -14.11 3.92 14.77
CA ARG A 37 -15.49 3.47 14.57
C ARG A 37 -15.90 3.51 13.10
N ILE A 38 -15.50 4.56 12.38
CA ILE A 38 -15.75 4.70 10.93
C ILE A 38 -15.08 3.55 10.19
N ILE A 39 -13.80 3.29 10.44
CA ILE A 39 -13.06 2.19 9.80
C ILE A 39 -13.73 0.85 10.11
N SER A 40 -14.07 0.58 11.38
CA SER A 40 -14.75 -0.66 11.75
C SER A 40 -16.10 -0.82 11.05
N ALA A 41 -16.90 0.25 10.97
CA ALA A 41 -18.18 0.22 10.27
C ALA A 41 -18.00 -0.07 8.77
N CYS A 42 -17.04 0.59 8.10
CA CYS A 42 -16.72 0.33 6.69
C CYS A 42 -16.32 -1.14 6.46
N CYS A 43 -15.50 -1.72 7.34
CA CYS A 43 -15.11 -3.13 7.23
C CYS A 43 -16.30 -4.08 7.45
N LEU A 44 -17.16 -3.80 8.45
CA LEU A 44 -18.34 -4.62 8.73
C LEU A 44 -19.32 -4.60 7.56
N ILE A 45 -19.61 -3.41 7.02
CA ILE A 45 -20.52 -3.26 5.87
C ILE A 45 -19.94 -3.92 4.64
N HIS A 46 -18.64 -3.74 4.37
CA HIS A 46 -17.97 -4.41 3.25
C HIS A 46 -18.06 -5.95 3.37
N ASN A 47 -17.78 -6.50 4.54
CA ASN A 47 -17.88 -7.94 4.78
C ASN A 47 -19.31 -8.45 4.65
N PHE A 48 -20.30 -7.67 5.10
CA PHE A 48 -21.71 -8.01 4.94
C PHE A 48 -22.10 -8.05 3.46
N ILE A 49 -21.74 -7.02 2.69
CA ILE A 49 -22.01 -6.96 1.25
C ILE A 49 -21.39 -8.17 0.53
N ARG A 50 -20.12 -8.50 0.81
CA ARG A 50 -19.47 -9.67 0.21
C ARG A 50 -20.10 -11.01 0.58
N ARG A 51 -20.81 -11.08 1.70
CA ARG A 51 -21.50 -12.30 2.12
C ARG A 51 -22.86 -12.43 1.44
N GLU A 52 -23.59 -11.34 1.29
CA GLU A 52 -24.98 -11.35 0.81
C GLU A 52 -25.10 -11.11 -0.70
N MET A 53 -24.11 -10.46 -1.32
CA MET A 53 -24.10 -10.18 -2.76
C MET A 53 -23.07 -11.09 -3.45
N GLU A 54 -23.54 -11.93 -4.38
CA GLU A 54 -22.65 -12.81 -5.17
C GLU A 54 -21.69 -12.02 -6.06
N VAL A 55 -22.14 -10.86 -6.56
CA VAL A 55 -21.34 -9.94 -7.38
C VAL A 55 -21.63 -8.52 -6.92
N ASP A 56 -20.57 -7.80 -6.60
CA ASP A 56 -20.61 -6.38 -6.25
C ASP A 56 -20.02 -5.54 -7.38
N PRO A 57 -20.85 -4.88 -8.21
CA PRO A 57 -20.37 -4.08 -9.35
C PRO A 57 -19.40 -2.97 -8.95
N LEU A 58 -19.53 -2.46 -7.71
CA LEU A 58 -18.64 -1.41 -7.19
C LEU A 58 -17.31 -1.98 -6.68
N GLU A 59 -17.22 -3.27 -6.37
CA GLU A 59 -15.95 -3.91 -6.04
C GLU A 59 -15.12 -4.16 -7.29
N ILE A 60 -15.75 -4.56 -8.40
CA ILE A 60 -15.07 -4.82 -9.69
C ILE A 60 -14.39 -3.55 -10.23
N ASP A 61 -15.12 -2.43 -10.32
CA ASP A 61 -14.57 -1.15 -10.79
C ASP A 61 -13.41 -0.67 -9.88
N VAL A 62 -13.53 -0.89 -8.57
CA VAL A 62 -12.49 -0.52 -7.61
C VAL A 62 -11.27 -1.45 -7.70
N GLU A 63 -11.45 -2.76 -7.91
CA GLU A 63 -10.35 -3.69 -8.14
C GLU A 63 -9.57 -3.36 -9.41
N GLU A 64 -10.27 -3.07 -10.51
CA GLU A 64 -9.67 -2.66 -11.77
C GLU A 64 -8.82 -1.39 -11.58
N GLN A 65 -9.37 -0.35 -10.93
CA GLN A 65 -8.64 0.89 -10.64
C GLN A 65 -7.41 0.69 -9.74
N VAL A 66 -7.48 -0.22 -8.75
CA VAL A 66 -6.36 -0.53 -7.86
C VAL A 66 -5.28 -1.34 -8.58
N GLU A 67 -5.67 -2.27 -9.44
CA GLU A 67 -4.74 -3.07 -10.26
C GLU A 67 -3.96 -2.18 -11.24
N TYR A 68 -4.61 -1.20 -11.89
CA TYR A 68 -3.94 -0.21 -12.72
C TYR A 68 -2.90 0.63 -11.97
N GLN A 69 -3.15 0.98 -10.69
CA GLN A 69 -2.19 1.73 -9.88
C GLN A 69 -1.00 0.86 -9.47
N HIS A 70 -1.23 -0.43 -9.19
CA HIS A 70 -0.23 -1.35 -8.67
C HIS A 70 0.70 -1.96 -9.73
N ASN A 71 0.21 -2.11 -10.97
CA ASN A 71 0.99 -2.64 -12.11
C ASN A 71 2.20 -1.76 -12.53
N ASN A 72 2.42 -0.63 -11.85
CA ASN A 72 3.61 0.21 -12.04
C ASN A 72 4.82 -0.24 -11.20
N ILE A 73 4.68 -1.20 -10.28
CA ILE A 73 5.79 -1.71 -9.46
C ILE A 73 5.65 -3.23 -9.25
N ASP A 74 5.83 -4.01 -10.31
CA ASP A 74 5.83 -5.47 -10.20
C ASP A 74 7.24 -6.08 -10.06
N VAL A 75 8.28 -5.29 -10.38
CA VAL A 75 9.67 -5.73 -10.33
C VAL A 75 10.53 -4.64 -9.69
N VAL A 76 10.74 -4.72 -8.37
CA VAL A 76 11.96 -4.15 -7.78
C VAL A 76 13.04 -5.20 -7.96
N GLU A 77 13.59 -5.24 -9.17
CA GLU A 77 14.86 -5.92 -9.40
C GLU A 77 15.90 -5.21 -8.53
N SER A 78 16.70 -5.97 -7.80
CA SER A 78 17.93 -5.45 -7.23
C SER A 78 18.85 -5.15 -8.41
N SER A 79 18.70 -3.97 -9.02
CA SER A 79 19.58 -3.59 -10.09
C SER A 79 21.00 -3.54 -9.53
N GLN A 80 21.93 -4.07 -10.31
CA GLN A 80 23.34 -4.02 -9.96
C GLN A 80 23.79 -2.56 -9.79
N GLU A 81 23.16 -1.62 -10.51
CA GLU A 81 23.47 -0.18 -10.46
C GLU A 81 23.29 0.40 -9.05
N TRP A 82 22.16 0.12 -8.37
CA TRP A 82 21.92 0.62 -7.00
C TRP A 82 22.84 -0.02 -5.96
N THR A 83 23.30 -1.23 -6.22
CA THR A 83 24.25 -1.91 -5.34
C THR A 83 25.66 -1.35 -5.53
N THR A 84 26.07 -1.13 -6.78
CA THR A 84 27.34 -0.49 -7.14
C THR A 84 27.43 0.93 -6.58
N TRP A 85 26.40 1.76 -6.78
CA TRP A 85 26.37 3.13 -6.28
C TRP A 85 26.52 3.19 -4.75
N ARG A 86 25.82 2.32 -4.00
CA ARG A 86 25.95 2.27 -2.54
C ARG A 86 27.36 1.84 -2.09
N ASN A 87 27.97 0.89 -2.80
CA ASN A 87 29.32 0.43 -2.50
C ASN A 87 30.37 1.51 -2.77
N GLU A 88 30.26 2.22 -3.91
CA GLU A 88 31.14 3.33 -4.26
C GLU A 88 31.04 4.47 -3.24
N LEU A 89 29.82 4.81 -2.82
CA LEU A 89 29.58 5.81 -1.78
C LEU A 89 30.25 5.40 -0.46
N ALA A 90 30.04 4.16 0.00
CA ALA A 90 30.65 3.66 1.22
C ALA A 90 32.19 3.67 1.14
N GLN A 91 32.75 3.32 -0.01
CA GLN A 91 34.19 3.27 -0.23
C GLN A 91 34.80 4.69 -0.28
N SER A 92 34.11 5.66 -0.89
CA SER A 92 34.54 7.06 -0.88
C SER A 92 34.54 7.67 0.53
N MET A 93 33.51 7.39 1.33
CA MET A 93 33.43 7.83 2.73
C MET A 93 34.55 7.21 3.58
N TRP A 94 34.82 5.92 3.40
CA TRP A 94 35.89 5.21 4.09
C TRP A 94 37.27 5.78 3.75
N ASN A 95 37.53 6.01 2.47
CA ASN A 95 38.80 6.57 2.01
C ASN A 95 39.00 8.02 2.45
N ALA A 96 37.94 8.83 2.46
CA ALA A 96 38.00 10.21 2.98
C ALA A 96 38.35 10.25 4.47
N ASN A 97 37.91 9.26 5.25
CA ASN A 97 38.23 9.15 6.67
C ASN A 97 39.65 8.62 6.95
N LEU A 98 40.25 7.87 6.01
CA LEU A 98 41.63 7.38 6.13
C LEU A 98 42.67 8.42 5.69
N ASN A 99 42.27 9.40 4.89
CA ASN A 99 43.15 10.45 4.35
C ASN A 99 43.16 11.73 5.21
N ASN A 100 42.65 11.66 6.44
CA ASN A 100 42.58 12.74 7.42
C ASN A 100 43.30 12.31 8.71
#